data_AF-A0A3N7BSR3-F1
#
_entry.id   AF-A0A3N7BSR3-F1
#
_cell.length_a   1.000
_cell.length_b   1.000
_cell.length_c   1.000
_cell.angle_alpha   90.00
_cell.angle_beta   90.00
_cell.angle_gamma   90.00
#
_symmetry.space_group_name_H-M   'P 1'
#
loop_
_entity.id
_entity.type
_entity.pdbx_description
1 polymer ?
#
loop_
_entity_poly.entity_id
_entity_poly.type
_entity_poly.pdbx_seq_one_letter_code
_entity_poly.pdbx_strand_id
1 'polypeptide(L)'
;MRIALLGVVAALLFSPAHAERLKELANIQGVRDNPLIGYGLMVGLDGTGDQTMQTPFTTQSLNNMLQQLGITIPQGVNMQLKNVAAVMVTATLPSFARPGQNIDVTVSSMGNAKSLRGGTLLMTPLKGVDGATYAVAQGNMVVGGAGAAANGSKVQVNQLSSGRIPAGALVERTVEAPVGAEGTFTIELNRSDFGTAQRAMDAINRQFGPGTAEAMDARVIRVQAPEPQRRVGFLAQLQDLEVTPTQAGARVVVNARTGSVVMNQAVRVKDCAVAHGNLSVVINTEPVISQPGALSGGSTVVAQTSQISVNQGGGAIQMVRGGASLADVVKGLNSLGANPQDLVSILQAMKSAGALSAELEII
;
A
#
# COMPACT_ATOMS: atom_id res chain seq x y z
N MET A 1 -46.91 16.56 21.50
CA MET A 1 -46.37 16.89 20.16
C MET A 1 -44.98 17.54 20.20
N ARG A 2 -44.71 18.55 21.06
CA ARG A 2 -43.37 19.18 21.19
C ARG A 2 -42.25 18.24 21.66
N ILE A 3 -42.54 17.29 22.56
CA ILE A 3 -41.55 16.30 23.05
C ILE A 3 -41.20 15.28 21.96
N ALA A 4 -42.17 14.88 21.13
CA ALA A 4 -41.94 14.00 19.99
C ALA A 4 -41.11 14.70 18.90
N LEU A 5 -41.30 16.00 18.69
CA LEU A 5 -40.52 16.79 17.74
C LEU A 5 -39.05 16.99 18.21
N LEU A 6 -38.82 17.15 19.52
CA LEU A 6 -37.47 17.23 20.09
C LEU A 6 -36.70 15.91 19.94
N GLY A 7 -37.38 14.77 20.09
CA GLY A 7 -36.76 13.45 19.92
C GLY A 7 -36.34 13.16 18.48
N VAL A 8 -37.11 13.64 17.49
CA VAL A 8 -36.78 13.46 16.06
C VAL A 8 -35.62 14.35 15.61
N VAL A 9 -35.48 15.56 16.17
CA VAL A 9 -34.34 16.45 15.86
C VAL A 9 -33.03 15.95 16.49
N ALA A 10 -33.09 15.31 17.66
CA ALA A 10 -31.92 14.69 18.29
C ALA A 10 -31.39 13.48 17.50
N ALA A 11 -32.26 12.73 16.81
CA ALA A 11 -31.86 11.58 16.00
C ALA A 11 -31.14 11.97 14.69
N LEU A 12 -31.32 13.20 14.19
CA LEU A 12 -30.73 13.68 12.94
C LEU A 12 -29.33 14.31 13.10
N LEU A 13 -28.82 14.40 14.32
CA LEU A 13 -27.48 14.95 14.63
C LEU A 13 -26.41 13.88 14.86
N PHE A 14 -26.74 12.60 14.74
CA PHE A 14 -25.75 11.53 14.80
C PHE A 14 -25.05 11.39 13.44
N SER A 15 -24.00 12.19 13.24
CA SER A 15 -23.00 11.86 12.21
C SER A 15 -22.40 10.50 12.54
N PRO A 16 -22.31 9.56 11.58
CA PRO A 16 -21.68 8.27 11.83
C PRO A 16 -20.22 8.50 12.23
N ALA A 17 -19.89 8.17 13.47
CA ALA A 17 -18.51 7.98 13.86
C ALA A 17 -18.03 6.70 13.17
N HIS A 18 -17.21 6.84 12.12
CA HIS A 18 -16.60 5.69 11.46
C HIS A 18 -15.56 5.10 12.42
N ALA A 19 -15.97 4.09 13.18
CA ALA A 19 -15.04 3.22 13.86
C ALA A 19 -14.44 2.25 12.82
N GLU A 20 -13.12 2.12 12.84
CA GLU A 20 -12.40 1.15 12.02
C GLU A 20 -12.02 -0.03 12.92
N ARG A 21 -11.91 -1.22 12.35
CA ARG A 21 -11.48 -2.39 13.14
C ARG A 21 -9.99 -2.29 13.42
N LEU A 22 -9.55 -2.75 14.59
CA LEU A 22 -8.14 -2.71 14.96
C LEU A 22 -7.25 -3.44 13.93
N LYS A 23 -7.74 -4.51 13.28
CA LYS A 23 -7.04 -5.20 12.19
C LYS A 23 -6.82 -4.37 10.92
N GLU A 24 -7.58 -3.30 10.71
CA GLU A 24 -7.42 -2.37 9.60
C GLU A 24 -6.42 -1.25 9.96
N LEU A 25 -6.33 -0.93 11.26
CA LEU A 25 -5.46 0.11 11.78
C LEU A 25 -4.07 -0.38 12.19
N ALA A 26 -3.89 -1.67 12.44
CA ALA A 26 -2.69 -2.21 13.07
C ALA A 26 -2.35 -3.65 12.67
N ASN A 27 -1.07 -3.99 12.81
CA ASN A 27 -0.55 -5.34 12.64
C ASN A 27 -0.04 -5.90 13.98
N ILE A 28 -0.08 -7.22 14.14
CA ILE A 28 0.52 -7.88 15.30
C ILE A 28 1.99 -8.15 14.97
N GLN A 29 2.90 -7.68 15.83
CA GLN A 29 4.32 -7.89 15.66
C GLN A 29 4.64 -9.39 15.61
N GLY A 30 5.48 -9.79 14.66
CA GLY A 30 5.82 -11.19 14.41
C GLY A 30 4.87 -11.90 13.43
N VAL A 31 3.69 -11.36 13.16
CA VAL A 31 2.78 -11.87 12.13
C VAL A 31 3.08 -11.17 10.81
N ARG A 32 4.08 -11.69 10.09
CA ARG A 32 4.44 -11.18 8.76
C ARG A 32 4.72 -12.30 7.80
N ASP A 33 4.46 -12.02 6.53
CA ASP A 33 4.89 -12.86 5.44
C ASP A 33 6.40 -12.70 5.21
N ASN A 34 7.07 -13.78 4.84
CA ASN A 34 8.52 -13.78 4.66
C ASN A 34 8.85 -14.07 3.19
N PRO A 35 9.54 -13.15 2.49
CA PRO A 35 9.93 -13.38 1.12
C PRO A 35 10.98 -14.48 1.05
N LEU A 36 10.82 -15.38 0.09
CA LEU A 36 11.78 -16.43 -0.23
C LEU A 36 12.33 -16.25 -1.63
N ILE A 37 13.59 -16.62 -1.79
CA ILE A 37 14.30 -16.55 -3.07
C ILE A 37 15.06 -17.86 -3.31
N GLY A 38 15.03 -18.33 -4.55
CA GLY A 38 15.75 -19.50 -5.00
C GLY A 38 16.34 -19.27 -6.37
N TYR A 39 17.42 -20.01 -6.65
CA TYR A 39 18.04 -20.08 -7.95
C TYR A 39 17.87 -21.49 -8.49
N GLY A 40 17.24 -21.62 -9.65
CA GLY A 40 16.83 -22.89 -10.22
C GLY A 40 17.17 -23.03 -11.69
N LEU A 41 16.91 -24.22 -12.21
CA LEU A 41 16.99 -24.53 -13.64
C LEU A 41 15.61 -24.91 -14.15
N MET A 42 15.23 -24.30 -15.27
CA MET A 42 14.06 -24.72 -16.03
C MET A 42 14.51 -25.55 -17.21
N VAL A 43 13.87 -26.71 -17.41
CA VAL A 43 14.18 -27.67 -18.48
C VAL A 43 12.95 -27.94 -19.35
N GLY A 44 13.13 -28.56 -20.51
CA GLY A 44 12.03 -28.89 -21.42
C GLY A 44 11.52 -27.69 -22.22
N LEU A 45 12.33 -26.64 -22.36
CA LEU A 45 12.02 -25.50 -23.21
C LEU A 45 12.17 -25.87 -24.68
N ASP A 46 11.29 -25.35 -25.55
CA ASP A 46 11.25 -25.65 -26.99
C ASP A 46 12.24 -24.77 -27.78
N GLY A 47 13.54 -24.94 -27.52
CA GLY A 47 14.60 -24.15 -28.16
C GLY A 47 14.66 -22.68 -27.70
N THR A 48 13.90 -22.32 -26.66
CA THR A 48 13.80 -20.95 -26.11
C THR A 48 14.63 -20.72 -24.86
N GLY A 49 15.47 -21.67 -24.46
CA GLY A 49 16.38 -21.57 -23.32
C GLY A 49 17.52 -20.57 -23.53
N ASP A 50 18.45 -20.58 -22.57
CA ASP A 50 19.56 -19.65 -22.51
C ASP A 50 20.61 -19.90 -23.61
N GLN A 51 21.20 -18.82 -24.12
CA GLN A 51 22.29 -18.92 -25.08
C GLN A 51 23.63 -19.04 -24.33
N THR A 52 24.28 -20.19 -24.46
CA THR A 52 25.51 -20.58 -23.75
C THR A 52 26.61 -19.52 -23.73
N MET A 53 26.83 -18.78 -24.82
CA MET A 53 27.92 -17.79 -24.89
C MET A 53 27.65 -16.51 -24.10
N GLN A 54 26.38 -16.21 -23.78
CA GLN A 54 25.99 -15.00 -23.06
C GLN A 54 25.65 -15.28 -21.60
N THR A 55 25.46 -16.55 -21.22
CA THR A 55 24.98 -16.98 -19.90
C THR A 55 25.81 -18.17 -19.35
N PRO A 56 27.12 -17.96 -19.09
CA PRO A 56 28.01 -19.03 -18.62
C PRO A 56 27.61 -19.61 -17.25
N PHE A 57 26.80 -18.90 -16.48
CA PHE A 57 26.28 -19.40 -15.21
C PHE A 57 25.27 -20.55 -15.39
N THR A 58 24.52 -20.59 -16.50
CA THR A 58 23.54 -21.65 -16.76
C THR A 58 24.23 -23.00 -17.01
N THR A 59 25.33 -23.01 -17.79
CA THR A 59 26.14 -24.22 -17.99
C THR A 59 26.83 -24.67 -16.71
N GLN A 60 27.38 -23.75 -15.93
CA GLN A 60 27.98 -24.09 -14.65
C GLN A 60 26.96 -24.70 -13.68
N SER A 61 25.75 -24.14 -13.63
CA SER A 61 24.70 -24.61 -12.74
C SER A 61 24.22 -26.01 -13.12
N LEU A 62 24.05 -26.26 -14.42
CA LEU A 62 23.72 -27.60 -14.92
C LEU A 62 24.83 -28.60 -14.62
N ASN A 63 26.10 -28.22 -14.82
CA ASN A 63 27.26 -29.04 -14.46
C ASN A 63 27.25 -29.42 -12.98
N ASN A 64 27.08 -28.44 -12.09
CA ASN A 64 27.05 -28.68 -10.65
C ASN A 64 25.91 -29.61 -10.26
N MET A 65 24.73 -29.43 -10.85
CA MET A 65 23.57 -30.30 -10.63
C MET A 65 23.86 -31.74 -11.09
N LEU A 66 24.39 -31.91 -12.30
CA LEU A 66 24.72 -33.23 -12.84
C LEU A 66 25.80 -33.92 -12.00
N GLN A 67 26.81 -33.19 -11.53
CA GLN A 67 27.82 -33.70 -10.60
C GLN A 67 27.21 -34.16 -9.27
N GLN A 68 26.26 -33.39 -8.70
CA GLN A 68 25.53 -33.80 -7.49
C GLN A 68 24.72 -35.08 -7.70
N LEU A 69 24.28 -35.35 -8.93
CA LEU A 69 23.59 -36.59 -9.33
C LEU A 69 24.56 -37.72 -9.74
N GLY A 70 25.87 -37.53 -9.57
CA GLY A 70 26.90 -38.54 -9.89
C GLY A 70 27.29 -38.60 -11.37
N ILE A 71 26.83 -37.66 -12.19
CA ILE A 71 27.16 -37.59 -13.62
C ILE A 71 28.36 -36.66 -13.81
N THR A 72 29.48 -37.20 -14.29
CA THR A 72 30.70 -36.41 -14.57
C THR A 72 30.73 -36.01 -16.04
N ILE A 73 30.79 -34.71 -16.30
CA ILE A 73 30.92 -34.18 -17.67
C ILE A 73 32.41 -34.02 -18.01
N PRO A 74 32.89 -34.61 -19.13
CA PRO A 74 34.28 -34.43 -19.58
C PRO A 74 34.63 -32.96 -19.83
N GLN A 75 35.86 -32.58 -19.51
CA GLN A 75 36.33 -31.22 -19.75
C GLN A 75 36.40 -30.91 -21.26
N GLY A 76 36.01 -29.69 -21.64
CA GLY A 76 36.03 -29.23 -23.03
C GLY A 76 34.76 -29.53 -23.85
N VAL A 77 33.75 -30.20 -23.26
CA VAL A 77 32.45 -30.40 -23.92
C VAL A 77 31.65 -29.09 -23.90
N ASN A 78 31.39 -28.52 -25.08
CA ASN A 78 30.57 -27.32 -25.21
C ASN A 78 29.08 -27.70 -25.22
N MET A 79 28.39 -27.53 -24.09
CA MET A 79 26.96 -27.79 -23.98
C MET A 79 26.15 -26.64 -24.59
N GLN A 80 25.43 -26.91 -25.68
CA GLN A 80 24.45 -25.97 -26.21
C GLN A 80 23.11 -26.12 -25.48
N LEU A 81 22.79 -25.15 -24.62
CA LEU A 81 21.64 -25.21 -23.70
C LEU A 81 20.37 -24.57 -24.26
N LYS A 82 19.98 -24.90 -25.51
CA LYS A 82 18.77 -24.31 -26.12
C LYS A 82 17.46 -24.68 -25.41
N ASN A 83 17.46 -25.72 -24.58
CA ASN A 83 16.26 -26.23 -23.91
C ASN A 83 16.32 -26.07 -22.38
N VAL A 84 17.31 -25.34 -21.86
CA VAL A 84 17.53 -25.13 -20.43
C VAL A 84 17.73 -23.64 -20.18
N ALA A 85 17.13 -23.11 -19.12
CA ALA A 85 17.32 -21.74 -18.69
C ALA A 85 17.58 -21.66 -17.20
N ALA A 86 18.47 -20.76 -16.80
CA ALA A 86 18.65 -20.38 -15.41
C ALA A 86 17.55 -19.41 -15.00
N VAL A 87 16.90 -19.70 -13.88
CA VAL A 87 15.73 -18.97 -13.41
C VAL A 87 15.87 -18.55 -11.96
N MET A 88 15.32 -17.38 -11.66
CA MET A 88 15.06 -16.93 -10.30
C MET A 88 13.65 -17.34 -9.91
N VAL A 89 13.53 -17.97 -8.75
CA VAL A 89 12.26 -18.38 -8.17
C VAL A 89 12.00 -17.53 -6.94
N THR A 90 10.86 -16.86 -6.90
CA THR A 90 10.43 -16.09 -5.74
C THR A 90 9.11 -16.63 -5.20
N ALA A 91 8.98 -16.62 -3.90
CA ALA A 91 7.75 -17.01 -3.22
C ALA A 91 7.55 -16.13 -1.98
N THR A 92 6.33 -16.09 -1.50
CA THR A 92 6.01 -15.45 -0.23
C THR A 92 5.56 -16.56 0.72
N LEU A 93 6.31 -16.78 1.80
CA LEU A 93 5.94 -17.71 2.85
C LEU A 93 4.95 -17.01 3.79
N PRO A 94 3.67 -17.44 3.83
CA PRO A 94 2.69 -16.83 4.70
C PRO A 94 3.09 -16.95 6.17
N SER A 95 2.70 -15.96 6.97
CA SER A 95 2.76 -16.13 8.43
C SER A 95 2.02 -17.41 8.87
N PHE A 96 2.59 -18.12 9.84
CA PHE A 96 2.05 -19.40 10.36
C PHE A 96 1.98 -20.57 9.36
N ALA A 97 2.65 -20.46 8.20
CA ALA A 97 2.78 -21.59 7.29
C ALA A 97 3.43 -22.80 7.98
N ARG A 98 2.86 -23.99 7.74
CA ARG A 98 3.30 -25.25 8.34
C ARG A 98 4.00 -26.14 7.32
N PRO A 99 4.94 -27.01 7.76
CA PRO A 99 5.57 -27.96 6.86
C PRO A 99 4.51 -28.84 6.20
N GLY A 100 4.69 -29.13 4.91
CA GLY A 100 3.73 -29.88 4.10
C GLY A 100 2.67 -29.03 3.40
N GLN A 101 2.57 -27.72 3.68
CA GLN A 101 1.68 -26.84 2.92
C GLN A 101 2.31 -26.45 1.58
N ASN A 102 1.46 -26.30 0.56
CA ASN A 102 1.88 -25.79 -0.74
C ASN A 102 1.72 -24.27 -0.81
N ILE A 103 2.68 -23.59 -1.43
CA ILE A 103 2.64 -22.17 -1.74
C ILE A 103 2.90 -21.93 -3.23
N ASP A 104 2.33 -20.83 -3.73
CA ASP A 104 2.58 -20.38 -5.10
C ASP A 104 4.01 -19.87 -5.26
N VAL A 105 4.61 -20.13 -6.42
CA VAL A 105 5.90 -19.56 -6.78
C VAL A 105 5.85 -18.83 -8.11
N THR A 106 6.59 -17.73 -8.18
CA THR A 106 6.83 -16.99 -9.42
C THR A 106 8.22 -17.33 -9.92
N VAL A 107 8.32 -17.64 -11.21
CA VAL A 107 9.58 -18.00 -11.84
C VAL A 107 9.87 -17.00 -12.95
N SER A 108 11.08 -16.48 -12.97
CA SER A 108 11.54 -15.49 -13.94
C SER A 108 12.88 -15.90 -14.52
N SER A 109 13.06 -15.71 -15.82
CA SER A 109 14.35 -15.94 -16.48
C SER A 109 15.40 -15.01 -15.89
N MET A 110 16.55 -15.57 -15.50
CA MET A 110 17.70 -14.79 -15.05
C MET A 110 18.62 -14.43 -16.22
N GLY A 111 18.67 -15.29 -17.23
CA GLY A 111 19.47 -15.12 -18.43
C GLY A 111 18.70 -14.49 -19.58
N ASN A 112 18.94 -15.01 -20.78
CA ASN A 112 18.43 -14.49 -22.04
C ASN A 112 17.45 -15.45 -22.75
N ALA A 113 16.86 -16.39 -21.99
CA ALA A 113 15.80 -17.25 -22.48
C ALA A 113 14.66 -16.44 -23.13
N LYS A 114 14.25 -16.85 -24.33
CA LYS A 114 13.20 -16.19 -25.11
C LYS A 114 11.80 -16.45 -24.54
N SER A 115 11.61 -17.61 -23.91
CA SER A 115 10.37 -18.00 -23.27
C SER A 115 10.60 -19.12 -22.26
N LEU A 116 9.88 -19.05 -21.14
CA LEU A 116 9.78 -20.10 -20.12
C LEU A 116 8.54 -21.00 -20.33
N ARG A 117 7.77 -20.78 -21.39
CA ARG A 117 6.53 -21.52 -21.66
C ARG A 117 6.82 -23.00 -21.89
N GLY A 118 6.05 -23.87 -21.24
CA GLY A 118 6.18 -25.32 -21.36
C GLY A 118 7.36 -25.91 -20.59
N GLY A 119 8.19 -25.07 -19.95
CA GLY A 119 9.29 -25.51 -19.13
C GLY A 119 8.84 -26.10 -17.80
N THR A 120 9.66 -27.02 -17.29
CA THR A 120 9.54 -27.61 -15.95
C THR A 120 10.64 -27.06 -15.07
N LEU A 121 10.28 -26.44 -13.94
CA LEU A 121 11.21 -26.05 -12.90
C LEU A 121 11.71 -27.30 -12.18
N LEU A 122 13.02 -27.50 -12.17
CA LEU A 122 13.66 -28.53 -11.35
C LEU A 122 13.65 -28.16 -9.87
N MET A 123 13.77 -29.16 -9.01
CA MET A 123 13.78 -29.00 -7.55
C MET A 123 14.73 -27.87 -7.13
N THR A 124 14.15 -26.79 -6.60
CA THR A 124 14.84 -25.54 -6.30
C THR A 124 14.58 -25.15 -4.84
N PRO A 125 15.61 -25.17 -3.97
CA PRO A 125 15.44 -24.73 -2.59
C PRO A 125 15.21 -23.21 -2.54
N LEU A 126 14.19 -22.79 -1.78
CA LEU A 126 13.85 -21.40 -1.53
C LEU A 126 14.34 -20.99 -0.14
N LYS A 127 15.21 -19.97 -0.12
CA LYS A 127 15.88 -19.47 1.07
C LYS A 127 15.26 -18.18 1.55
N GLY A 128 15.24 -18.00 2.87
CA GLY A 128 14.93 -16.71 3.48
C GLY A 128 16.14 -15.79 3.52
N VAL A 129 15.96 -14.61 4.13
CA VAL A 129 17.03 -13.62 4.34
C VAL A 129 18.16 -14.12 5.26
N ASP A 130 17.87 -15.14 6.08
CA ASP A 130 18.82 -15.84 6.93
C ASP A 130 19.68 -16.87 6.17
N GLY A 131 19.42 -17.07 4.88
CA GLY A 131 20.12 -18.01 4.01
C GLY A 131 19.69 -19.47 4.15
N ALA A 132 18.75 -19.77 5.04
CA ALA A 132 18.31 -21.14 5.28
C ALA A 132 17.02 -21.48 4.52
N THR A 133 16.87 -22.75 4.15
CA THR A 133 15.79 -23.20 3.26
C THR A 133 14.47 -23.30 4.04
N TYR A 134 13.43 -22.67 3.51
CA TYR A 134 12.09 -22.71 4.10
C TYR A 134 11.08 -23.48 3.25
N ALA A 135 11.30 -23.53 1.93
CA ALA A 135 10.45 -24.26 1.02
C ALA A 135 11.27 -24.84 -0.14
N VAL A 136 10.73 -25.84 -0.82
CA VAL A 136 11.33 -26.43 -2.03
C VAL A 136 10.34 -26.30 -3.17
N ALA A 137 10.75 -25.62 -4.24
CA ALA A 137 9.94 -25.36 -5.41
C ALA A 137 10.21 -26.35 -6.54
N GLN A 138 9.16 -26.84 -7.20
CA GLN A 138 9.24 -27.70 -8.38
C GLN A 138 7.90 -27.64 -9.14
N GLY A 139 7.94 -27.78 -10.45
CA GLY A 139 6.71 -28.05 -11.22
C GLY A 139 6.69 -27.41 -12.60
N ASN A 140 5.53 -27.53 -13.25
CA ASN A 140 5.35 -27.07 -14.62
C ASN A 140 4.97 -25.59 -14.64
N MET A 141 5.63 -24.82 -15.50
CA MET A 141 5.39 -23.39 -15.63
C MET A 141 4.09 -23.12 -16.38
N VAL A 142 3.22 -22.30 -15.77
CA VAL A 142 2.08 -21.69 -16.45
C VAL A 142 2.43 -20.24 -16.78
N VAL A 143 2.42 -19.89 -18.07
CA VAL A 143 2.67 -18.53 -18.56
C VAL A 143 1.35 -17.94 -19.06
N GLY A 144 0.91 -16.84 -18.45
CA GLY A 144 -0.27 -16.09 -18.88
C GLY A 144 0.07 -15.20 -20.08
N GLY A 145 0.11 -15.75 -21.29
CA GLY A 145 0.36 -14.96 -22.49
C GLY A 145 0.33 -15.77 -23.78
N ALA A 146 -0.14 -15.17 -24.86
CA ALA A 146 -0.14 -15.73 -26.21
C ALA A 146 0.85 -14.95 -27.08
N GLY A 147 1.72 -15.68 -27.80
CA GLY A 147 2.65 -15.09 -28.74
C GLY A 147 2.58 -15.87 -30.04
N ALA A 148 2.18 -15.22 -31.11
CA ALA A 148 2.18 -15.80 -32.46
C ALA A 148 2.98 -14.86 -33.37
N ALA A 149 3.90 -15.45 -34.14
CA ALA A 149 4.63 -14.76 -35.19
C ALA A 149 4.23 -15.40 -36.52
N ALA A 150 3.63 -14.61 -37.41
CA ALA A 150 3.28 -15.02 -38.77
C ALA A 150 3.60 -13.89 -39.74
N ASN A 151 4.24 -14.21 -40.87
CA ASN A 151 4.47 -13.29 -42.00
C ASN A 151 5.05 -11.92 -41.60
N GLY A 152 6.09 -11.89 -40.77
CA GLY A 152 6.78 -10.66 -40.36
C GLY A 152 6.05 -9.81 -39.31
N SER A 153 4.83 -10.17 -38.90
CA SER A 153 4.13 -9.55 -37.78
C SER A 153 4.27 -10.38 -36.51
N LYS A 154 4.79 -9.75 -35.45
CA LYS A 154 4.92 -10.35 -34.11
C LYS A 154 3.85 -9.74 -33.21
N VAL A 155 2.83 -10.52 -32.87
CA VAL A 155 1.86 -10.15 -31.83
C VAL A 155 2.26 -10.87 -30.56
N GLN A 156 2.80 -10.11 -29.59
CA GLN A 156 3.15 -10.62 -28.28
C GLN A 156 2.18 -10.02 -27.25
N VAL A 157 1.27 -10.85 -26.75
CA VAL A 157 0.41 -10.50 -25.62
C VAL A 157 1.09 -11.06 -24.35
N ASN A 158 1.58 -10.15 -23.50
CA ASN A 158 2.30 -10.38 -22.24
C ASN A 158 3.78 -10.81 -22.34
N GLN A 159 4.48 -10.74 -21.19
CA GLN A 159 5.87 -11.18 -21.03
C GLN A 159 5.92 -12.71 -20.98
N LEU A 160 6.80 -13.33 -21.78
CA LEU A 160 6.94 -14.80 -21.89
C LEU A 160 8.12 -15.36 -21.08
N SER A 161 8.90 -14.46 -20.46
CA SER A 161 10.10 -14.74 -19.67
C SER A 161 9.83 -14.90 -18.17
N SER A 162 8.56 -14.78 -17.75
CA SER A 162 8.12 -15.03 -16.38
C SER A 162 6.78 -15.77 -16.37
N GLY A 163 6.52 -16.50 -15.29
CA GLY A 163 5.28 -17.22 -15.09
C GLY A 163 5.08 -17.63 -13.63
N ARG A 164 3.98 -18.30 -13.35
CA ARG A 164 3.64 -18.80 -12.01
C ARG A 164 3.47 -20.31 -12.03
N ILE A 165 3.91 -20.97 -10.96
CA ILE A 165 3.57 -22.36 -10.66
C ILE A 165 2.65 -22.32 -9.43
N PRO A 166 1.33 -22.46 -9.62
CA PRO A 166 0.39 -22.53 -8.51
C PRO A 166 0.70 -23.74 -7.63
N ALA A 167 0.69 -23.56 -6.31
CA ALA A 167 1.04 -24.61 -5.34
C ALA A 167 2.42 -25.28 -5.61
N GLY A 168 3.32 -24.57 -6.29
CA GLY A 168 4.57 -25.10 -6.84
C GLY A 168 5.73 -25.21 -5.84
N ALA A 169 5.56 -24.80 -4.58
CA ALA A 169 6.55 -25.06 -3.55
C ALA A 169 5.95 -25.71 -2.31
N LEU A 170 6.67 -26.66 -1.74
CA LEU A 170 6.36 -27.32 -0.49
C LEU A 170 7.10 -26.64 0.65
N VAL A 171 6.40 -26.24 1.70
CA VAL A 171 7.01 -25.68 2.91
C VAL A 171 7.70 -26.82 3.67
N GLU A 172 8.99 -26.63 3.97
CA GLU A 172 9.82 -27.58 4.73
C GLU A 172 10.03 -27.12 6.17
N ARG A 173 10.04 -25.80 6.39
CA ARG A 173 10.35 -25.20 7.68
C ARG A 173 9.41 -24.05 7.99
N THR A 174 8.96 -23.98 9.23
CA THR A 174 8.18 -22.84 9.75
C THR A 174 9.12 -21.73 10.21
N VAL A 175 8.71 -20.49 9.99
CA VAL A 175 9.32 -19.33 10.67
C VAL A 175 8.69 -19.26 12.06
N GLU A 176 9.48 -19.44 13.11
CA GLU A 176 9.03 -19.22 14.47
C GLU A 176 8.65 -17.74 14.64
N ALA A 177 7.35 -17.46 14.65
CA ALA A 177 6.82 -16.17 15.04
C ALA A 177 6.52 -16.24 16.55
N PRO A 178 7.29 -15.58 17.43
CA PRO A 178 7.08 -15.62 18.87
C PRO A 178 5.87 -14.76 19.27
N VAL A 179 4.69 -15.03 18.71
CA VAL A 179 3.47 -14.31 19.01
C VAL A 179 3.02 -14.71 20.42
N GLY A 180 3.26 -13.82 21.40
CA GLY A 180 2.91 -14.07 22.80
C GLY A 180 3.88 -14.99 23.55
N ALA A 181 5.09 -15.20 23.05
CA ALA A 181 6.08 -16.06 23.72
C ALA A 181 6.51 -15.49 25.08
N GLU A 182 6.66 -14.16 25.17
CA GLU A 182 7.05 -13.43 26.38
C GLU A 182 5.86 -13.02 27.26
N GLY A 183 4.70 -13.69 27.12
CA GLY A 183 3.49 -13.34 27.86
C GLY A 183 2.85 -12.01 27.44
N THR A 184 3.34 -11.37 26.38
CA THR A 184 2.77 -10.16 25.81
C THR A 184 2.71 -10.23 24.28
N PHE A 185 1.74 -9.55 23.69
CA PHE A 185 1.66 -9.25 22.27
C PHE A 185 2.04 -7.81 22.06
N THR A 186 2.74 -7.54 20.96
CA THR A 186 2.97 -6.17 20.50
C THR A 186 2.09 -5.92 19.30
N ILE A 187 1.36 -4.82 19.32
CA ILE A 187 0.55 -4.32 18.22
C ILE A 187 1.23 -3.07 17.68
N GLU A 188 1.41 -3.01 16.37
CA GLU A 188 1.97 -1.86 15.68
C GLU A 188 0.90 -1.22 14.80
N LEU A 189 0.56 0.03 15.09
CA LEU A 189 -0.32 0.83 14.23
C LEU A 189 0.34 1.05 12.86
N ASN A 190 -0.49 1.07 11.81
CA ASN A 190 -0.05 1.32 10.44
C ASN A 190 0.51 2.74 10.28
N ARG A 191 -0.05 3.71 11.02
CA ARG A 191 0.38 5.11 11.06
C ARG A 191 0.76 5.49 12.48
N SER A 192 1.84 6.27 12.61
CA SER A 192 2.26 6.82 13.90
C SER A 192 1.39 8.01 14.28
N ASP A 193 0.56 7.86 15.31
CA ASP A 193 -0.29 8.91 15.85
C ASP A 193 -0.61 8.65 17.34
N PHE A 194 -0.19 9.57 18.21
CA PHE A 194 -0.37 9.43 19.66
C PHE A 194 -1.83 9.33 20.09
N GLY A 195 -2.73 10.08 19.45
CA GLY A 195 -4.15 10.06 19.83
C GLY A 195 -4.84 8.75 19.42
N THR A 196 -4.47 8.17 18.28
CA THR A 196 -4.97 6.87 17.81
C THR A 196 -4.41 5.76 18.68
N ALA A 197 -3.13 5.81 19.04
CA ALA A 197 -2.52 4.88 19.99
C ALA A 197 -3.22 4.90 21.35
N GLN A 198 -3.47 6.09 21.89
CA GLN A 198 -4.22 6.27 23.15
C GLN A 198 -5.64 5.68 23.05
N ARG A 199 -6.40 6.01 21.99
CA ARG A 199 -7.77 5.50 21.80
C ARG A 199 -7.82 3.99 21.62
N ALA A 200 -6.85 3.42 20.90
CA ALA A 200 -6.72 1.99 20.72
C ALA A 200 -6.44 1.31 22.07
N MET A 201 -5.47 1.80 22.84
CA MET A 201 -5.18 1.31 24.20
C MET A 201 -6.42 1.39 25.11
N ASP A 202 -7.14 2.53 25.11
CA ASP A 202 -8.34 2.71 25.92
C ASP A 202 -9.47 1.75 25.52
N ALA A 203 -9.64 1.50 24.21
CA ALA A 203 -10.61 0.54 23.71
C ALA A 203 -10.25 -0.90 24.16
N ILE A 204 -8.98 -1.27 24.10
CA ILE A 204 -8.51 -2.60 24.53
C ILE A 204 -8.73 -2.77 26.04
N ASN A 205 -8.32 -1.79 26.84
CA ASN A 205 -8.52 -1.81 28.29
C ASN A 205 -10.00 -1.81 28.69
N ARG A 206 -10.88 -1.15 27.94
CA ARG A 206 -12.32 -1.18 28.18
C ARG A 206 -12.93 -2.57 27.95
N GLN A 207 -12.47 -3.27 26.91
CA GLN A 207 -13.02 -4.58 26.54
C GLN A 207 -12.47 -5.71 27.41
N PHE A 208 -11.18 -5.68 27.74
CA PHE A 208 -10.48 -6.80 28.37
C PHE A 208 -10.08 -6.56 29.84
N GLY A 209 -10.25 -5.33 30.32
CA GLY A 209 -9.95 -4.93 31.70
C GLY A 209 -8.76 -3.96 31.78
N PRO A 210 -8.73 -3.09 32.80
CA PRO A 210 -7.66 -2.11 32.97
C PRO A 210 -6.30 -2.79 33.17
N GLY A 211 -5.26 -2.27 32.51
CA GLY A 211 -3.89 -2.81 32.57
C GLY A 211 -3.62 -3.93 31.56
N THR A 212 -4.58 -4.28 30.70
CA THR A 212 -4.38 -5.26 29.62
C THR A 212 -3.50 -4.70 28.51
N ALA A 213 -3.61 -3.40 28.21
CA ALA A 213 -2.86 -2.72 27.17
C ALA A 213 -2.18 -1.44 27.67
N GLU A 214 -1.00 -1.18 27.12
CA GLU A 214 -0.19 0.00 27.41
C GLU A 214 0.40 0.53 26.09
N ALA A 215 0.11 1.80 25.76
CA ALA A 215 0.72 2.47 24.62
C ALA A 215 2.16 2.87 24.97
N MET A 216 3.14 2.32 24.25
CA MET A 216 4.56 2.59 24.46
C MET A 216 4.99 3.87 23.74
N ASP A 217 4.47 4.09 22.53
CA ASP A 217 4.72 5.27 21.71
C ASP A 217 3.53 5.54 20.74
N ALA A 218 3.71 6.43 19.77
CA ALA A 218 2.69 6.79 18.78
C ALA A 218 2.26 5.65 17.83
N ARG A 219 2.96 4.50 17.86
CA ARG A 219 2.77 3.37 16.95
C ARG A 219 2.64 2.04 17.69
N VAL A 220 3.36 1.85 18.79
CA VAL A 220 3.51 0.57 19.47
C VAL A 220 2.61 0.50 20.70
N ILE A 221 1.77 -0.53 20.75
CA ILE A 221 0.90 -0.86 21.89
C ILE A 221 1.26 -2.26 22.38
N ARG A 222 1.63 -2.38 23.65
CA ARG A 222 1.90 -3.66 24.30
C ARG A 222 0.61 -4.17 24.94
N VAL A 223 0.30 -5.44 24.76
CA VAL A 223 -0.91 -6.09 25.28
C VAL A 223 -0.54 -7.36 26.03
N GLN A 224 -1.03 -7.54 27.25
CA GLN A 224 -0.83 -8.79 28.00
C GLN A 224 -1.51 -9.97 27.31
N ALA A 225 -0.78 -11.05 27.12
CA ALA A 225 -1.31 -12.26 26.52
C ALA A 225 -2.04 -13.09 27.58
N PRO A 226 -3.26 -13.59 27.30
CA PRO A 226 -3.91 -14.54 28.18
C PRO A 226 -3.27 -15.94 28.06
N GLU A 227 -3.73 -16.86 28.91
CA GLU A 227 -3.35 -18.27 28.88
C GLU A 227 -3.36 -18.86 27.46
N PRO A 228 -2.38 -19.72 27.08
CA PRO A 228 -2.21 -20.24 25.72
C PRO A 228 -3.50 -20.73 25.03
N GLN A 229 -4.39 -21.39 25.77
CA GLN A 229 -5.65 -21.94 25.26
C GLN A 229 -6.65 -20.86 24.84
N ARG A 230 -6.57 -19.64 25.42
CA ARG A 230 -7.47 -18.51 25.11
C ARG A 230 -6.87 -17.52 24.11
N ARG A 231 -5.60 -17.67 23.72
CA ARG A 231 -4.89 -16.70 22.87
C ARG A 231 -5.56 -16.47 21.52
N VAL A 232 -5.97 -17.53 20.82
CA VAL A 232 -6.60 -17.41 19.50
C VAL A 232 -7.92 -16.64 19.60
N GLY A 233 -8.77 -16.99 20.57
CA GLY A 233 -10.03 -16.29 20.79
C GLY A 233 -9.83 -14.83 21.21
N PHE A 234 -8.85 -14.56 22.07
CA PHE A 234 -8.47 -13.21 22.46
C PHE A 234 -8.00 -12.37 21.27
N LEU A 235 -7.09 -12.90 20.44
CA LEU A 235 -6.60 -12.19 19.26
C LEU A 235 -7.72 -11.92 18.24
N ALA A 236 -8.65 -12.86 18.07
CA ALA A 236 -9.81 -12.64 17.21
C ALA A 236 -10.69 -11.47 17.72
N GLN A 237 -10.99 -11.44 19.02
CA GLN A 237 -11.76 -10.35 19.63
C GLN A 237 -10.99 -9.02 19.59
N LEU A 238 -9.68 -9.06 19.80
CA LEU A 238 -8.80 -7.90 19.75
C LEU A 238 -8.76 -7.29 18.34
N GLN A 239 -8.66 -8.11 17.30
CA GLN A 239 -8.64 -7.67 15.91
C GLN A 239 -9.97 -7.06 15.45
N ASP A 240 -11.10 -7.54 15.98
CA ASP A 240 -12.43 -7.02 15.67
C ASP A 240 -12.84 -5.83 16.55
N LEU A 241 -11.99 -5.40 17.49
CA LEU A 241 -12.23 -4.24 18.32
C LEU A 241 -12.37 -2.98 17.46
N GLU A 242 -13.44 -2.23 17.70
CA GLU A 242 -13.71 -0.97 17.02
C GLU A 242 -12.97 0.19 17.69
N VAL A 243 -12.15 0.89 16.89
CA VAL A 243 -11.40 2.06 17.33
C VAL A 243 -11.69 3.21 16.38
N THR A 244 -12.03 4.38 16.92
CA THR A 244 -12.17 5.60 16.13
C THR A 244 -10.80 6.28 16.02
N PRO A 245 -10.11 6.20 14.87
CA PRO A 245 -8.82 6.87 14.72
C PRO A 245 -8.97 8.38 14.86
N THR A 246 -7.87 9.06 15.18
CA THR A 246 -7.85 10.52 15.09
C THR A 246 -8.00 10.95 13.63
N GLN A 247 -8.50 12.16 13.41
CA GLN A 247 -8.59 12.69 12.05
C GLN A 247 -7.18 12.80 11.47
N ALA A 248 -6.97 12.20 10.30
CA ALA A 248 -5.72 12.32 9.59
C ALA A 248 -5.38 13.79 9.38
N GLY A 249 -4.10 14.16 9.59
CA GLY A 249 -3.61 15.51 9.34
C GLY A 249 -3.92 15.98 7.92
N ALA A 250 -4.08 17.29 7.75
CA ALA A 250 -4.34 17.90 6.46
C ALA A 250 -3.23 17.55 5.45
N ARG A 251 -3.57 16.89 4.33
CA ARG A 251 -2.61 16.49 3.28
C ARG A 251 -3.15 16.81 1.89
N VAL A 252 -2.27 17.30 1.03
CA VAL A 252 -2.50 17.60 -0.39
C VAL A 252 -1.41 16.89 -1.20
N VAL A 253 -1.82 16.05 -2.15
CA VAL A 253 -0.93 15.34 -3.07
C VAL A 253 -1.16 15.89 -4.47
N VAL A 254 -0.09 16.31 -5.14
CA VAL A 254 -0.14 16.87 -6.49
C VAL A 254 0.76 16.07 -7.43
N ASN A 255 0.20 15.63 -8.56
CA ASN A 255 1.01 15.03 -9.62
C ASN A 255 1.53 16.13 -10.56
N ALA A 256 2.85 16.37 -10.54
CA ALA A 256 3.46 17.49 -11.27
C ALA A 256 3.41 17.33 -12.80
N ARG A 257 3.17 16.12 -13.30
CA ARG A 257 3.06 15.82 -14.74
C ARG A 257 1.64 16.00 -15.26
N THR A 258 0.64 15.52 -14.52
CA THR A 258 -0.76 15.49 -14.96
C THR A 258 -1.58 16.66 -14.41
N GLY A 259 -1.10 17.35 -13.38
CA GLY A 259 -1.86 18.40 -12.68
C GLY A 259 -2.98 17.86 -11.77
N SER A 260 -3.03 16.54 -11.56
CA SER A 260 -4.02 15.92 -10.68
C SER A 260 -3.74 16.28 -9.22
N VAL A 261 -4.74 16.78 -8.50
CA VAL A 261 -4.64 17.15 -7.08
C VAL A 261 -5.62 16.32 -6.25
N VAL A 262 -5.12 15.68 -5.19
CA VAL A 262 -5.91 14.90 -4.22
C VAL A 262 -5.69 15.49 -2.84
N MET A 263 -6.76 15.66 -2.06
CA MET A 263 -6.69 16.24 -0.72
C MET A 263 -7.71 15.61 0.21
N ASN A 264 -7.44 15.63 1.51
CA ASN A 264 -8.40 15.16 2.51
C ASN A 264 -9.25 16.31 3.11
N GLN A 265 -10.31 15.96 3.82
CA GLN A 265 -11.26 16.91 4.42
C GLN A 265 -10.65 17.78 5.53
N ALA A 266 -9.46 17.45 6.02
CA ALA A 266 -8.78 18.23 7.06
C ALA A 266 -8.07 19.47 6.51
N VAL A 267 -7.86 19.57 5.19
CA VAL A 267 -7.22 20.73 4.56
C VAL A 267 -8.05 21.99 4.79
N ARG A 268 -7.37 23.06 5.21
CA ARG A 268 -7.94 24.40 5.38
C ARG A 268 -7.08 25.42 4.65
N VAL A 269 -7.74 26.39 4.05
CA VAL A 269 -7.12 27.52 3.37
C VAL A 269 -7.53 28.79 4.11
N LYS A 270 -6.55 29.61 4.47
CA LYS A 270 -6.74 30.94 5.05
C LYS A 270 -6.72 32.00 3.95
N ASP A 271 -7.14 33.20 4.31
CA ASP A 271 -7.16 34.33 3.41
C ASP A 271 -5.76 34.64 2.88
N CYS A 272 -5.63 34.70 1.57
CA CYS A 272 -4.37 35.00 0.91
C CYS A 272 -4.59 35.49 -0.51
N ALA A 273 -3.65 36.31 -0.97
CA ALA A 273 -3.52 36.66 -2.37
C ALA A 273 -2.22 36.03 -2.92
N VAL A 274 -2.31 35.30 -4.03
CA VAL A 274 -1.17 34.66 -4.69
C VAL A 274 -1.12 35.11 -6.14
N ALA A 275 -0.04 35.76 -6.52
CA ALA A 275 0.24 36.13 -7.91
C ALA A 275 1.38 35.26 -8.46
N HIS A 276 1.13 34.55 -9.55
CA HIS A 276 2.10 33.67 -10.20
C HIS A 276 1.92 33.72 -11.72
N GLY A 277 2.95 34.15 -12.44
CA GLY A 277 2.87 34.38 -13.89
C GLY A 277 1.87 35.48 -14.24
N ASN A 278 0.91 35.17 -15.12
CA ASN A 278 -0.20 36.06 -15.48
C ASN A 278 -1.46 35.84 -14.61
N LEU A 279 -1.41 34.94 -13.63
CA LEU A 279 -2.54 34.57 -12.76
C LEU A 279 -2.42 35.23 -11.39
N SER A 280 -3.52 35.79 -10.89
CA SER A 280 -3.65 36.31 -9.51
C SER A 280 -4.90 35.71 -8.86
N VAL A 281 -4.73 35.04 -7.73
CA VAL A 281 -5.80 34.42 -6.93
C VAL A 281 -5.92 35.19 -5.63
N VAL A 282 -7.12 35.66 -5.28
CA VAL A 282 -7.44 36.28 -3.99
C VAL A 282 -8.51 35.46 -3.30
N ILE A 283 -8.21 35.03 -2.06
CA ILE A 283 -9.10 34.26 -1.20
C ILE A 283 -9.44 35.12 0.01
N ASN A 284 -10.72 35.44 0.18
CA ASN A 284 -11.26 36.16 1.33
C ASN A 284 -12.28 35.28 2.06
N THR A 285 -12.22 35.22 3.38
CA THR A 285 -13.14 34.43 4.21
C THR A 285 -13.88 35.35 5.15
N GLU A 286 -15.16 35.56 4.88
CA GLU A 286 -16.02 36.40 5.69
C GLU A 286 -16.85 35.54 6.67
N PRO A 287 -16.84 35.86 7.98
CA PRO A 287 -17.70 35.17 8.93
C PRO A 287 -19.15 35.59 8.70
N VAL A 288 -20.00 34.63 8.34
CA VAL A 288 -21.44 34.81 8.26
C VAL A 288 -22.04 34.42 9.62
N ILE A 289 -22.51 35.43 10.35
CA ILE A 289 -23.15 35.24 11.64
C ILE A 289 -24.65 35.10 11.41
N SER A 290 -25.21 33.93 11.71
CA SER A 290 -26.66 33.75 11.76
C SER A 290 -27.09 33.86 13.21
N GLN A 291 -27.57 35.05 13.59
CA GLN A 291 -28.13 35.33 14.90
C GLN A 291 -29.65 35.36 14.81
N PRO A 292 -30.35 34.36 15.36
CA PRO A 292 -31.80 34.39 15.48
C PRO A 292 -32.28 35.61 16.30
N GLY A 293 -33.47 36.14 15.99
CA GLY A 293 -33.99 37.35 16.65
C GLY A 293 -34.11 37.21 18.17
N ALA A 294 -34.04 38.33 18.90
CA ALA A 294 -34.19 38.33 20.36
C ALA A 294 -35.51 37.65 20.76
N LEU A 295 -35.47 36.76 21.77
CA LEU A 295 -36.56 35.89 22.25
C LEU A 295 -36.87 34.64 21.40
N SER A 296 -36.16 34.39 20.29
CA SER A 296 -36.42 33.23 19.42
C SER A 296 -35.95 31.87 19.97
N GLY A 297 -35.27 31.84 21.11
CA GLY A 297 -34.71 30.62 21.71
C GLY A 297 -33.63 29.93 20.88
N GLY A 298 -33.23 30.51 19.74
CA GLY A 298 -32.18 29.99 18.88
C GLY A 298 -30.79 30.46 19.31
N SER A 299 -29.79 29.60 19.16
CA SER A 299 -28.39 29.94 19.40
C SER A 299 -27.78 30.61 18.16
N THR A 300 -26.97 31.65 18.37
CA THR A 300 -26.16 32.23 17.29
C THR A 300 -25.19 31.18 16.76
N VAL A 301 -25.22 30.93 15.46
CA VAL A 301 -24.24 30.06 14.79
C VAL A 301 -23.33 30.91 13.90
N VAL A 302 -22.02 30.68 14.03
CA VAL A 302 -21.00 31.32 13.18
C VAL A 302 -20.62 30.33 12.10
N ALA A 303 -20.89 30.67 10.85
CA ALA A 303 -20.44 29.93 9.67
C ALA A 303 -19.42 30.78 8.90
N GLN A 304 -18.51 30.16 8.15
CA GLN A 304 -17.54 30.86 7.32
C GLN A 304 -17.90 30.69 5.86
N THR A 305 -17.99 31.78 5.10
CA THR A 305 -18.11 31.75 3.65
C THR A 305 -16.84 32.31 3.04
N SER A 306 -16.33 31.68 1.99
CA SER A 306 -15.11 32.14 1.33
C SER A 306 -15.41 32.54 -0.11
N GLN A 307 -14.80 33.63 -0.53
CA GLN A 307 -14.89 34.19 -1.86
C GLN A 307 -13.52 34.10 -2.51
N ILE A 308 -13.47 33.36 -3.63
CA ILE A 308 -12.25 33.19 -4.42
C ILE A 308 -12.42 33.99 -5.70
N SER A 309 -11.48 34.91 -5.95
CA SER A 309 -11.41 35.72 -7.17
C SER A 309 -10.11 35.41 -7.90
N VAL A 310 -10.19 35.02 -9.17
CA VAL A 310 -8.99 34.76 -9.98
C VAL A 310 -8.97 35.71 -11.18
N ASN A 311 -7.82 36.34 -11.43
CA ASN A 311 -7.61 37.31 -12.50
C ASN A 311 -6.45 36.85 -13.39
N GLN A 312 -6.69 36.81 -14.70
CA GLN A 312 -5.65 36.65 -15.72
C GLN A 312 -5.53 37.97 -16.45
N GLY A 313 -4.32 38.54 -16.52
CA GLY A 313 -4.10 39.89 -17.08
C GLY A 313 -4.89 40.14 -18.38
N GLY A 314 -5.89 41.03 -18.31
CA GLY A 314 -6.72 41.47 -19.43
C GLY A 314 -8.12 40.82 -19.58
N GLY A 315 -8.54 39.91 -18.70
CA GLY A 315 -9.82 39.17 -18.81
C GLY A 315 -10.68 39.12 -17.54
N ALA A 316 -11.95 38.73 -17.72
CA ALA A 316 -13.04 38.79 -16.72
C ALA A 316 -12.73 38.08 -15.39
N ILE A 317 -13.16 38.70 -14.29
CA ILE A 317 -13.07 38.18 -12.92
C ILE A 317 -14.06 37.03 -12.75
N GLN A 318 -13.56 35.81 -12.51
CA GLN A 318 -14.41 34.68 -12.17
C GLN A 318 -14.52 34.54 -10.65
N MET A 319 -15.73 34.72 -10.13
CA MET A 319 -16.03 34.63 -8.70
C MET A 319 -16.60 33.26 -8.38
N VAL A 320 -15.88 32.48 -7.57
CA VAL A 320 -16.39 31.19 -7.07
C VAL A 320 -17.01 31.43 -5.70
N ARG A 321 -18.32 31.17 -5.59
CA ARG A 321 -19.07 31.22 -4.32
C ARG A 321 -19.20 29.80 -3.76
N GLY A 322 -18.47 29.50 -2.70
CA GLY A 322 -18.48 28.21 -2.02
C GLY A 322 -17.50 28.23 -0.84
N GLY A 323 -17.89 27.68 0.31
CA GLY A 323 -17.08 27.71 1.54
C GLY A 323 -15.67 27.17 1.32
N ALA A 324 -14.65 27.81 1.93
CA ALA A 324 -13.21 27.57 1.73
C ALA A 324 -12.82 26.11 1.54
N SER A 325 -12.87 25.63 0.30
CA SER A 325 -12.29 24.36 -0.08
C SER A 325 -11.16 24.65 -1.05
N LEU A 326 -9.98 24.11 -0.76
CA LEU A 326 -8.86 24.13 -1.70
C LEU A 326 -9.27 23.52 -3.05
N ALA A 327 -10.28 22.64 -3.08
CA ALA A 327 -10.87 22.11 -4.29
C ALA A 327 -11.46 23.20 -5.20
N ASP A 328 -12.10 24.23 -4.65
CA ASP A 328 -12.63 25.35 -5.42
C ASP A 328 -11.53 26.23 -6.00
N VAL A 329 -10.43 26.42 -5.26
CA VAL A 329 -9.23 27.12 -5.73
C VAL A 329 -8.59 26.37 -6.90
N VAL A 330 -8.37 25.07 -6.74
CA VAL A 330 -7.79 24.21 -7.78
C VAL A 330 -8.70 24.15 -9.02
N LYS A 331 -10.02 24.08 -8.83
CA LYS A 331 -11.00 24.11 -9.92
C LYS A 331 -10.99 25.44 -10.68
N GLY A 332 -10.92 26.56 -9.96
CA GLY A 332 -10.78 27.89 -10.55
C GLY A 332 -9.50 28.03 -11.36
N LEU A 333 -8.36 27.60 -10.80
CA LEU A 333 -7.07 27.60 -11.49
C LEU A 333 -7.06 26.71 -12.74
N ASN A 334 -7.61 25.50 -12.65
CA ASN A 334 -7.76 24.60 -13.80
C ASN A 334 -8.65 25.19 -14.90
N SER A 335 -9.76 25.86 -14.53
CA SER A 335 -10.66 26.49 -15.51
C SER A 335 -10.05 27.67 -16.26
N LEU A 336 -8.99 28.29 -15.69
CA LEU A 336 -8.27 29.43 -16.27
C LEU A 336 -6.99 29.01 -17.00
N GLY A 337 -6.79 27.70 -17.18
CA GLY A 337 -5.69 27.16 -17.98
C GLY A 337 -4.34 27.15 -17.25
N ALA A 338 -4.31 27.16 -15.92
CA ALA A 338 -3.07 26.97 -15.17
C ALA A 338 -2.42 25.64 -15.56
N ASN A 339 -1.14 25.67 -15.93
CA ASN A 339 -0.43 24.43 -16.24
C ASN A 339 -0.09 23.67 -14.92
N PRO A 340 0.20 22.36 -14.96
CA PRO A 340 0.54 21.59 -13.76
C PRO A 340 1.70 22.15 -12.92
N GLN A 341 2.68 22.81 -13.55
CA GLN A 341 3.82 23.43 -12.86
C GLN A 341 3.40 24.71 -12.12
N ASP A 342 2.49 25.49 -12.70
CA ASP A 342 1.92 26.69 -12.07
C ASP A 342 1.12 26.29 -10.83
N LEU A 343 0.32 25.22 -10.89
CA LEU A 343 -0.43 24.71 -9.74
C LEU A 343 0.49 24.31 -8.58
N VAL A 344 1.56 23.57 -8.85
CA VAL A 344 2.53 23.17 -7.84
C VAL A 344 3.16 24.41 -7.20
N SER A 345 3.56 25.38 -8.02
CA SER A 345 4.20 26.62 -7.57
C SER A 345 3.27 27.47 -6.71
N ILE A 346 2.00 27.61 -7.10
CA ILE A 346 0.96 28.32 -6.34
C ILE A 346 0.69 27.63 -5.00
N LEU A 347 0.52 26.30 -4.99
CA LEU A 347 0.28 25.55 -3.76
C LEU A 347 1.47 25.58 -2.80
N GLN A 348 2.70 25.53 -3.34
CA GLN A 348 3.92 25.72 -2.55
C GLN A 348 4.00 27.14 -1.96
N ALA A 349 3.70 28.17 -2.76
CA ALA A 349 3.67 29.56 -2.30
C ALA A 349 2.60 29.78 -1.20
N MET A 350 1.42 29.18 -1.34
CA MET A 350 0.37 29.20 -0.32
C MET A 350 0.83 28.51 0.97
N LYS A 351 1.56 27.39 0.88
CA LYS A 351 2.13 26.70 2.05
C LYS A 351 3.19 27.54 2.74
N SER A 352 4.12 28.14 1.99
CA SER A 352 5.19 28.99 2.55
C SER A 352 4.64 30.26 3.19
N ALA A 353 3.54 30.81 2.65
CA ALA A 353 2.85 31.96 3.23
C ALA A 353 2.00 31.62 4.47
N GLY A 354 1.92 30.33 4.86
CA GLY A 354 1.07 29.88 5.97
C GLY A 354 -0.43 29.92 5.67
N ALA A 355 -0.80 30.18 4.41
CA ALA A 355 -2.18 30.23 3.94
C ALA A 355 -2.78 28.84 3.71
N LEU A 356 -1.96 27.87 3.32
CA LEU A 356 -2.34 26.46 3.22
C LEU A 356 -1.89 25.70 4.47
N SER A 357 -2.85 25.27 5.29
CA SER A 357 -2.58 24.43 6.46
C SER A 357 -2.67 22.95 6.07
N ALA A 358 -1.64 22.45 5.38
CA ALA A 358 -1.54 21.04 4.99
C ALA A 358 -0.10 20.63 4.67
N GLU A 359 0.20 19.34 4.80
CA GLU A 359 1.35 18.72 4.17
C GLU A 359 1.13 18.64 2.66
N LEU A 360 2.02 19.30 1.89
CA LEU A 360 2.05 19.22 0.44
C LEU A 360 3.10 18.19 0.00
N GLU A 361 2.66 17.20 -0.77
CA GLU A 361 3.47 16.16 -1.39
C GLU A 361 3.36 16.22 -2.91
N ILE A 362 4.47 16.02 -3.61
CA ILE A 362 4.57 16.15 -5.07
C ILE A 362 5.05 14.82 -5.64
N ILE A 363 4.31 14.27 -6.61
CA ILE A 363 4.55 12.97 -7.25
C ILE A 363 4.70 13.05 -8.78
#